data_AF-A0A821JWE5-F1
#
_entry.id   AF-A0A821JWE5-F1
#
_cell.length_a   1.000
_cell.length_b   1.000
_cell.length_c   1.000
_cell.angle_alpha   90.00
_cell.angle_beta   90.00
_cell.angle_gamma   90.00
#
_symmetry.space_group_name_H-M   'P 1'
#
loop_
_entity.id
_entity.type
_entity.pdbx_description
1 polymer ?
#
loop_
_entity_poly.entity_id
_entity_poly.type
_entity_poly.pdbx_seq_one_letter_code
_entity_poly.pdbx_strand_id
1 'polypeptide(L)'
;MEKDSRYQWLESRLIATLEPKRDAIIQFIQNDDNRLSIEQFLENEDITHLYILSQSSSNILAINSIPIDFNSYQRIILFIKTNLTNKLTKENLDKDVSLIELYPGETVHYIDIISRDVYLPLLCCNLIVSDVEKDRFLDLFHRLLNQTAATHTIQAESVVLPLPAFNILAHISQQEPERQQSILSILENTLTNWSKQIKVCLFLFKKNK
;
A
#
# COMPACT_ATOMS: atom_id res chain seq x y z
N MET A 1 34.76 -6.68 -5.44
CA MET A 1 33.81 -7.75 -5.09
C MET A 1 33.36 -8.40 -6.37
N GLU A 2 33.58 -9.70 -6.54
CA GLU A 2 32.78 -10.50 -7.48
C GLU A 2 31.32 -10.09 -7.29
N LYS A 3 30.70 -9.55 -8.33
CA LYS A 3 29.39 -8.92 -8.21
C LYS A 3 28.37 -10.02 -7.93
N ASP A 4 28.06 -10.24 -6.66
CA ASP A 4 26.93 -11.05 -6.26
C ASP A 4 25.71 -10.61 -7.06
N SER A 5 25.19 -11.55 -7.83
CA SER A 5 24.08 -11.34 -8.74
C SER A 5 22.80 -10.86 -8.04
N ARG A 6 22.65 -11.10 -6.74
CA ARG A 6 21.52 -10.62 -5.93
C ARG A 6 21.59 -9.11 -5.71
N TYR A 7 22.80 -8.56 -5.53
CA TYR A 7 23.01 -7.11 -5.45
C TYR A 7 22.74 -6.44 -6.79
N GLN A 8 23.17 -7.06 -7.91
CA GLN A 8 22.85 -6.55 -9.25
C GLN A 8 21.33 -6.54 -9.50
N TRP A 9 20.62 -7.56 -9.03
CA TRP A 9 19.17 -7.62 -9.13
C TRP A 9 18.52 -6.46 -8.38
N LEU A 10 18.90 -6.22 -7.11
CA LEU A 10 18.40 -5.09 -6.34
C LEU A 10 18.72 -3.75 -7.01
N GLU A 11 19.96 -3.56 -7.46
CA GLU A 11 20.41 -2.35 -8.16
C GLU A 11 19.55 -2.10 -9.42
N SER A 12 19.26 -3.13 -10.21
CA SER A 12 18.44 -3.00 -11.41
C SER A 12 17.01 -2.56 -11.11
N ARG A 13 16.40 -3.06 -10.03
CA ARG A 13 15.06 -2.66 -9.59
C ARG A 13 15.06 -1.24 -9.05
N LEU A 14 16.09 -0.88 -8.28
CA LEU A 14 16.26 0.48 -7.77
C LEU A 14 16.41 1.51 -8.88
N ILE A 15 17.20 1.20 -9.91
CA ILE A 15 17.37 2.07 -11.08
C ILE A 15 16.05 2.22 -11.83
N ALA A 16 15.32 1.12 -12.03
CA ALA A 16 14.04 1.13 -12.74
C ALA A 16 12.95 1.92 -12.02
N THR A 17 12.95 1.93 -10.68
CA THR A 17 11.93 2.60 -9.88
C THR A 17 12.28 4.04 -9.50
N LEU A 18 13.48 4.29 -8.95
CA LEU A 18 13.83 5.64 -8.47
C LEU A 18 14.36 6.55 -9.56
N GLU A 19 14.82 5.98 -10.69
CA GLU A 19 15.57 6.69 -11.73
C GLU A 19 16.64 7.64 -11.16
N PRO A 20 17.50 7.17 -10.23
CA PRO A 20 18.37 8.05 -9.48
C PRO A 20 19.54 8.56 -10.33
N LYS A 21 20.13 9.69 -9.93
CA LYS A 21 21.34 10.19 -10.59
C LYS A 21 22.49 9.20 -10.40
N ARG A 22 23.37 9.11 -11.40
CA ARG A 22 24.53 8.19 -11.37
C ARG A 22 25.37 8.34 -10.11
N ASP A 23 25.64 9.57 -9.68
CA ASP A 23 26.44 9.84 -8.48
C ASP A 23 25.75 9.34 -7.21
N ALA A 24 24.42 9.40 -7.16
CA ALA A 24 23.62 8.89 -6.05
C ALA A 24 23.75 7.38 -5.90
N ILE A 25 23.75 6.64 -7.03
CA ILE A 25 23.96 5.19 -7.04
C ILE A 25 25.36 4.85 -6.54
N ILE A 26 26.38 5.59 -7.00
CA ILE A 26 27.77 5.37 -6.57
C ILE A 26 27.89 5.59 -5.06
N GLN A 27 27.34 6.68 -4.54
CA GLN A 27 27.33 6.97 -3.10
C GLN A 27 26.55 5.91 -2.31
N PHE A 28 25.40 5.48 -2.82
CA PHE A 28 24.58 4.44 -2.21
C PHE A 28 25.34 3.11 -2.09
N ILE A 29 26.04 2.70 -3.16
CA ILE A 29 26.84 1.47 -3.20
C ILE A 29 28.10 1.59 -2.34
N GLN A 30 28.72 2.77 -2.25
CA GLN A 30 29.93 2.98 -1.45
C GLN A 30 29.65 3.15 0.05
N ASN A 31 28.40 3.39 0.43
CA ASN A 31 28.00 3.54 1.82
C ASN A 31 27.94 2.16 2.51
N ASP A 32 28.76 1.98 3.55
CA ASP A 32 28.87 0.70 4.25
C ASP A 32 27.59 0.35 5.03
N ASP A 33 26.87 1.32 5.61
CA ASP A 33 25.61 1.08 6.32
C ASP A 33 24.53 0.57 5.36
N ASN A 34 24.48 1.12 4.14
CA ASN A 34 23.56 0.64 3.10
C ASN A 34 23.89 -0.79 2.69
N ARG A 35 25.18 -1.08 2.49
CA ARG A 35 25.65 -2.43 2.13
C ARG A 35 25.33 -3.44 3.23
N LEU A 36 25.58 -3.09 4.49
CA LEU A 36 25.25 -3.92 5.64
C LEU A 36 23.75 -4.21 5.71
N SER A 37 22.91 -3.20 5.48
CA SER A 37 21.45 -3.38 5.51
C SER A 37 20.94 -4.29 4.38
N ILE A 38 21.55 -4.18 3.19
CA ILE A 38 21.26 -5.06 2.06
C ILE A 38 21.75 -6.48 2.34
N GLU A 39 22.96 -6.64 2.85
CA GLU A 39 23.52 -7.95 3.19
C GLU A 39 22.66 -8.66 4.24
N GLN A 40 22.28 -7.92 5.29
CA GLN A 40 21.36 -8.37 6.31
C GLN A 40 20.02 -8.84 5.72
N PHE A 41 19.43 -8.08 4.80
CA PHE A 41 18.22 -8.51 4.10
C PHE A 41 18.44 -9.77 3.26
N LEU A 42 19.55 -9.90 2.54
CA LEU A 42 19.80 -11.04 1.65
C LEU A 42 20.15 -12.32 2.40
N GLU A 43 20.94 -12.23 3.48
CA GLU A 43 21.50 -13.37 4.20
C GLU A 43 20.70 -13.80 5.43
N ASN A 44 20.07 -12.85 6.13
CA ASN A 44 19.36 -13.15 7.37
C ASN A 44 17.88 -13.46 7.08
N GLU A 45 17.44 -14.68 7.41
CA GLU A 45 16.07 -15.15 7.24
C GLU A 45 15.07 -14.37 8.11
N ASP A 46 15.49 -13.88 9.29
CA ASP A 46 14.63 -13.10 10.19
C ASP A 46 14.33 -11.70 9.65
N ILE A 47 15.20 -11.19 8.76
CA ILE A 47 15.04 -9.87 8.15
C ILE A 47 14.19 -10.01 6.90
N THR A 48 12.92 -9.68 7.06
CA THR A 48 11.87 -9.85 6.04
C THR A 48 11.61 -8.61 5.20
N HIS A 49 12.11 -7.45 5.66
CA HIS A 49 11.86 -6.16 5.04
C HIS A 49 13.17 -5.41 4.79
N LEU A 50 13.23 -4.71 3.66
CA LEU A 50 14.27 -3.74 3.32
C LEU A 50 13.58 -2.50 2.77
N TYR A 51 13.78 -1.37 3.45
CA TYR A 51 13.30 -0.07 3.04
C TYR A 51 14.43 0.69 2.36
N ILE A 52 14.15 1.16 1.15
CA ILE A 52 15.03 2.08 0.42
C ILE A 52 14.35 3.44 0.39
N LEU A 53 14.96 4.38 1.10
CA LEU A 53 14.41 5.69 1.39
C LEU A 53 15.06 6.73 0.50
N SER A 54 14.26 7.52 -0.22
CA SER A 54 14.73 8.60 -1.07
C SER A 54 14.20 9.94 -0.54
N GLN A 55 15.11 10.76 0.01
CA GLN A 55 14.79 12.16 0.36
C GLN A 55 14.87 13.07 -0.86
N SER A 56 15.72 12.70 -1.82
CA SER A 56 15.89 13.39 -3.10
C SER A 56 16.56 12.46 -4.11
N SER A 57 16.62 12.86 -5.38
CA SER A 57 17.32 12.12 -6.44
C SER A 57 18.81 11.80 -6.17
N SER A 58 19.40 12.41 -5.13
CA SER A 58 20.80 12.25 -4.74
C SER A 58 21.02 11.62 -3.37
N ASN A 59 19.99 11.49 -2.52
CA ASN A 59 20.14 10.94 -1.18
C ASN A 59 19.25 9.70 -1.01
N ILE A 60 19.88 8.54 -1.00
CA ILE A 60 19.24 7.23 -0.93
C ILE A 60 19.85 6.45 0.23
N LEU A 61 19.00 5.88 1.08
CA LEU A 61 19.40 5.11 2.26
C LEU A 61 18.70 3.76 2.26
N ALA A 62 19.39 2.73 2.74
CA ALA A 62 18.84 1.40 2.96
C ALA A 62 18.76 1.13 4.46
N ILE A 63 17.58 0.69 4.94
CA ILE A 63 17.37 0.31 6.34
C ILE A 63 16.48 -0.93 6.43
N ASN A 64 16.67 -1.76 7.45
CA ASN A 64 15.83 -2.95 7.70
C ASN A 64 14.73 -2.71 8.74
N SER A 65 14.73 -1.57 9.41
CA SER A 65 13.71 -1.15 10.38
C SER A 65 12.69 -0.21 9.74
N ILE A 66 11.49 -0.18 10.30
CA ILE A 66 10.45 0.78 9.92
C ILE A 66 10.99 2.21 10.12
N PRO A 67 10.94 3.10 9.12
CA PRO A 67 11.39 4.48 9.27
C PRO A 67 10.49 5.24 10.24
N ILE A 68 11.11 6.02 11.15
CA ILE A 68 10.38 6.78 12.17
C ILE A 68 9.66 7.99 11.56
N ASP A 69 10.24 8.59 10.51
CA ASP A 69 9.71 9.78 9.84
C ASP A 69 9.42 9.51 8.36
N PHE A 70 8.37 8.73 8.08
CA PHE A 70 7.93 8.41 6.72
C PHE A 70 7.73 9.65 5.85
N ASN A 71 7.23 10.75 6.41
CA ASN A 71 6.85 11.94 5.65
C ASN A 71 8.04 12.80 5.21
N SER A 72 9.22 12.57 5.78
CA SER A 72 10.47 13.25 5.35
C SER A 72 11.01 12.77 4.00
N TYR A 73 10.48 11.65 3.48
CA TYR A 73 10.95 11.03 2.24
C TYR A 73 10.00 11.33 1.07
N GLN A 74 10.57 11.56 -0.11
CA GLN A 74 9.81 11.75 -1.34
C GLN A 74 9.28 10.43 -1.90
N ARG A 75 10.11 9.38 -1.81
CA ARG A 75 9.79 8.03 -2.26
C ARG A 75 10.36 7.00 -1.30
N ILE A 76 9.62 5.94 -1.08
CA ILE A 76 10.07 4.78 -0.31
C ILE A 76 9.81 3.54 -1.15
N ILE A 77 10.83 2.71 -1.32
CA ILE A 77 10.68 1.38 -1.90
C ILE A 77 10.79 0.37 -0.76
N LEU A 78 9.83 -0.53 -0.70
CA LEU A 78 9.80 -1.61 0.25
C LEU A 78 9.98 -2.93 -0.47
N PHE A 79 11.06 -3.63 -0.16
CA PHE A 79 11.25 -5.03 -0.55
C PHE A 79 10.79 -5.92 0.59
N ILE A 80 9.92 -6.89 0.29
CA ILE A 80 9.34 -7.83 1.25
C ILE A 80 9.61 -9.25 0.79
N LYS A 81 10.19 -10.08 1.67
CA LYS A 81 10.26 -11.52 1.45
C LYS A 81 8.85 -12.12 1.58
N THR A 82 8.33 -12.67 0.50
CA THR A 82 7.03 -13.35 0.48
C THR A 82 7.14 -14.81 0.89
N ASN A 83 8.32 -15.41 0.70
CA ASN A 83 8.63 -16.77 1.10
C ASN A 83 9.63 -16.75 2.26
N LEU A 84 9.18 -17.18 3.45
CA LEU A 84 9.98 -17.12 4.68
C LEU A 84 10.81 -18.38 4.94
N THR A 85 10.64 -19.44 4.13
CA THR A 85 11.27 -20.74 4.41
C THR A 85 12.55 -20.97 3.60
N ASN A 86 12.80 -20.16 2.57
CA ASN A 86 13.91 -20.34 1.66
C ASN A 86 14.89 -19.17 1.77
N LYS A 87 16.19 -19.48 1.73
CA LYS A 87 17.22 -18.46 1.54
C LYS A 87 17.07 -17.80 0.17
N LEU A 88 17.37 -16.50 0.10
CA LEU A 88 17.34 -15.77 -1.16
C LEU A 88 18.55 -16.14 -2.03
N THR A 89 18.26 -16.74 -3.17
CA THR A 89 19.20 -17.02 -4.25
C THR A 89 18.86 -16.16 -5.47
N LYS A 90 19.74 -16.10 -6.46
CA LYS A 90 19.49 -15.34 -7.68
C LYS A 90 18.21 -15.79 -8.41
N GLU A 91 17.94 -17.09 -8.37
CA GLU A 91 16.87 -17.75 -9.13
C GLU A 91 15.49 -17.54 -8.51
N ASN A 92 15.41 -17.26 -7.22
CA ASN A 92 14.13 -17.10 -6.52
C ASN A 92 13.78 -15.64 -6.19
N LEU A 93 14.70 -14.69 -6.28
CA LEU A 93 14.45 -13.27 -5.96
C LEU A 93 13.21 -12.69 -6.65
N ASP A 94 13.00 -12.95 -7.94
CA ASP A 94 11.84 -12.43 -8.67
C ASP A 94 10.49 -13.02 -8.20
N LYS A 95 10.51 -14.16 -7.51
CA LYS A 95 9.29 -14.84 -7.00
C LYS A 95 9.08 -14.63 -5.51
N ASP A 96 10.18 -14.67 -4.75
CA ASP A 96 10.19 -14.69 -3.30
C ASP A 96 10.38 -13.29 -2.70
N VAL A 97 10.58 -12.25 -3.53
CA VAL A 97 10.64 -10.85 -3.09
C VAL A 97 9.63 -9.99 -3.86
N SER A 98 8.72 -9.35 -3.13
CA SER A 98 7.82 -8.33 -3.65
C SER A 98 8.40 -6.94 -3.45
N LEU A 99 8.16 -6.06 -4.44
CA LEU A 99 8.54 -4.65 -4.41
C LEU A 99 7.26 -3.81 -4.31
N ILE A 100 7.23 -2.89 -3.36
CA ILE A 100 6.15 -1.91 -3.18
C ILE A 100 6.74 -0.51 -3.21
N GLU A 101 6.16 0.36 -4.03
CA GLU A 101 6.52 1.77 -4.11
C GLU A 101 5.52 2.59 -3.29
N LEU A 102 6.03 3.46 -2.43
CA LEU A 102 5.24 4.30 -1.56
C LEU A 102 5.63 5.77 -1.73
N TYR A 103 4.59 6.60 -1.79
CA TYR A 103 4.68 8.06 -1.79
C TYR A 103 4.05 8.55 -0.49
N PRO A 104 4.86 8.92 0.53
CA PRO A 104 4.36 9.22 1.87
C PRO A 104 3.22 10.26 1.89
N GLY A 105 3.36 11.33 1.11
CA GLY A 105 2.35 12.39 0.99
C GLY A 105 1.02 11.95 0.38
N GLU A 106 0.99 10.83 -0.34
CA GLU A 106 -0.20 10.32 -1.06
C GLU A 106 -0.64 8.94 -0.56
N THR A 107 -0.07 8.44 0.53
CA THR A 107 -0.27 7.04 0.97
C THR A 107 -1.74 6.71 1.24
N VAL A 108 -2.48 7.63 1.89
CA VAL A 108 -3.92 7.44 2.14
C VAL A 108 -4.72 7.40 0.83
N HIS A 109 -4.36 8.24 -0.13
CA HIS A 109 -4.98 8.26 -1.46
C HIS A 109 -4.69 6.97 -2.23
N TYR A 110 -3.45 6.48 -2.16
CA TYR A 110 -3.04 5.22 -2.79
C TYR A 110 -3.79 4.02 -2.22
N ILE A 111 -3.98 3.96 -0.89
CA ILE A 111 -4.79 2.91 -0.24
C ILE A 111 -6.23 2.96 -0.75
N ASP A 112 -6.83 4.14 -0.90
CA ASP A 112 -8.20 4.29 -1.43
C ASP A 112 -8.30 3.73 -2.87
N ILE A 113 -7.40 4.16 -3.76
CA ILE A 113 -7.38 3.72 -5.16
C ILE A 113 -7.14 2.21 -5.25
N ILE A 114 -6.09 1.68 -4.62
CA ILE A 114 -5.77 0.25 -4.73
C ILE A 114 -6.89 -0.61 -4.15
N SER A 115 -7.47 -0.18 -3.03
CA SER A 115 -8.60 -0.89 -2.46
C SER A 115 -9.77 -0.90 -3.46
N ARG A 116 -10.21 0.27 -3.91
CA ARG A 116 -11.40 0.39 -4.75
C ARG A 116 -11.23 -0.18 -6.15
N ASP A 117 -10.10 0.05 -6.79
CA ASP A 117 -9.91 -0.14 -8.23
C ASP A 117 -9.15 -1.42 -8.57
N VAL A 118 -8.41 -2.01 -7.61
CA VAL A 118 -7.65 -3.26 -7.82
C VAL A 118 -8.24 -4.39 -7.00
N TYR A 119 -8.27 -4.26 -5.67
CA TYR A 119 -8.67 -5.38 -4.81
C TYR A 119 -10.17 -5.65 -4.87
N LEU A 120 -11.02 -4.63 -4.86
CA LEU A 120 -12.46 -4.84 -4.87
C LEU A 120 -12.95 -5.63 -6.11
N PRO A 121 -12.57 -5.28 -7.36
CA PRO A 121 -12.93 -6.12 -8.51
C PRO A 121 -12.40 -7.55 -8.41
N LEU A 122 -11.15 -7.73 -7.99
CA LEU A 122 -10.55 -9.07 -7.84
C LEU A 122 -11.34 -9.92 -6.83
N LEU A 123 -11.77 -9.32 -5.73
CA LEU A 123 -12.55 -10.00 -4.70
C LEU A 123 -13.96 -10.34 -5.19
N CYS A 124 -14.58 -9.46 -5.95
CA CYS A 124 -15.92 -9.67 -6.48
C CYS A 124 -15.97 -10.70 -7.61
N CYS A 125 -14.91 -10.81 -8.43
CA CYS A 125 -14.88 -11.69 -9.59
C CYS A 125 -14.22 -13.06 -9.36
N ASN A 126 -13.22 -13.15 -8.46
CA ASN A 126 -12.31 -14.30 -8.44
C ASN A 126 -12.24 -15.08 -7.10
N LEU A 127 -13.04 -14.72 -6.09
CA LEU A 127 -13.03 -15.46 -4.82
C LEU A 127 -13.85 -16.76 -4.92
N ILE A 128 -13.16 -17.90 -4.94
CA ILE A 128 -13.72 -19.23 -4.64
C ILE A 128 -13.91 -19.33 -3.12
N VAL A 129 -14.87 -18.57 -2.60
CA VAL A 129 -15.17 -18.48 -1.18
C VAL A 129 -16.69 -18.63 -1.01
N SER A 130 -17.16 -19.14 0.12
CA SER A 130 -18.61 -19.26 0.36
C SER A 130 -19.29 -17.88 0.34
N ASP A 131 -20.55 -17.80 -0.08
CA ASP A 131 -21.24 -16.51 -0.25
C ASP A 131 -21.37 -15.72 1.07
N VAL A 132 -21.50 -16.43 2.20
CA VAL A 132 -21.52 -15.84 3.56
C VAL A 132 -20.19 -15.14 3.89
N GLU A 133 -19.07 -15.75 3.51
CA GLU A 133 -17.74 -15.19 3.72
C GLU A 133 -17.46 -14.04 2.75
N LYS A 134 -17.98 -14.09 1.51
CA LYS A 134 -17.90 -12.99 0.55
C LYS A 134 -18.59 -11.73 1.09
N ASP A 135 -19.78 -11.86 1.65
CA ASP A 135 -20.52 -10.72 2.18
C ASP A 135 -19.86 -10.11 3.42
N ARG A 136 -19.39 -10.95 4.35
CA ARG A 136 -18.60 -10.49 5.50
C ARG A 136 -17.32 -9.78 5.09
N PHE A 137 -16.66 -10.26 4.04
CA PHE A 137 -15.43 -9.66 3.52
C PHE A 137 -15.72 -8.33 2.82
N LEU A 138 -16.80 -8.26 2.04
CA LEU A 138 -17.26 -7.02 1.41
C LEU A 138 -17.59 -5.96 2.46
N ASP A 139 -18.23 -6.33 3.57
CA ASP A 139 -18.47 -5.44 4.72
C ASP A 139 -17.18 -4.95 5.40
N LEU A 140 -16.17 -5.81 5.54
CA LEU A 140 -14.84 -5.41 6.04
C LEU A 140 -14.18 -4.42 5.08
N PHE A 141 -14.28 -4.69 3.78
CA PHE A 141 -13.73 -3.85 2.73
C PHE A 141 -14.37 -2.46 2.70
N HIS A 142 -15.70 -2.40 2.79
CA HIS A 142 -16.42 -1.14 2.89
C HIS A 142 -16.06 -0.36 4.15
N ARG A 143 -15.82 -1.04 5.29
CA ARG A 143 -15.34 -0.37 6.50
C ARG A 143 -13.94 0.22 6.31
N LEU A 144 -13.03 -0.50 5.63
CA LEU A 144 -11.70 0.01 5.30
C LEU A 144 -11.79 1.29 4.46
N LEU A 145 -12.55 1.26 3.35
CA LEU A 145 -12.74 2.44 2.48
C LEU A 145 -13.29 3.65 3.25
N ASN A 146 -14.27 3.42 4.12
CA ASN A 146 -14.85 4.47 4.96
C ASN A 146 -13.83 5.05 5.96
N GLN A 147 -12.96 4.22 6.52
CA GLN A 147 -11.89 4.69 7.43
C GLN A 147 -10.81 5.48 6.69
N THR A 148 -10.42 5.03 5.49
CA THR A 148 -9.46 5.74 4.63
C THR A 148 -9.99 7.13 4.26
N ALA A 149 -11.26 7.24 3.85
CA ALA A 149 -11.87 8.52 3.52
C ALA A 149 -12.06 9.47 4.72
N ALA A 150 -12.36 8.92 5.90
CA ALA A 150 -12.41 9.70 7.14
C ALA A 150 -11.02 10.29 7.47
N THR A 151 -9.96 9.50 7.31
CA THR A 151 -8.58 9.95 7.49
C THR A 151 -8.23 11.06 6.50
N HIS A 152 -8.60 10.90 5.23
CA HIS A 152 -8.40 11.92 4.21
C HIS A 152 -9.13 13.23 4.53
N THR A 153 -10.36 13.15 5.06
CA THR A 153 -11.15 14.32 5.46
C THR A 153 -10.48 15.10 6.59
N ILE A 154 -9.87 14.40 7.54
CA ILE A 154 -9.15 15.02 8.66
C ILE A 154 -7.86 15.69 8.16
N GLN A 155 -7.14 15.06 7.23
CA GLN A 155 -5.87 15.58 6.72
C GLN A 155 -6.03 16.77 5.77
N ALA A 156 -7.05 16.75 4.90
CA ALA A 156 -7.22 17.73 3.83
C ALA A 156 -8.16 18.91 4.18
N GLU A 157 -8.62 19.00 5.43
CA GLU A 157 -9.64 19.97 5.92
C GLU A 157 -10.89 20.08 5.01
N SER A 158 -11.15 19.06 4.20
CA SER A 158 -12.19 19.02 3.18
C SER A 158 -12.98 17.75 3.32
N VAL A 159 -14.30 17.85 3.20
CA VAL A 159 -15.20 16.71 3.40
C VAL A 159 -15.16 15.82 2.16
N VAL A 160 -14.58 14.63 2.30
CA VAL A 160 -14.61 13.61 1.25
C VAL A 160 -15.65 12.56 1.65
N LEU A 161 -16.76 12.52 0.90
CA LEU A 161 -17.80 11.51 1.06
C LEU A 161 -17.53 10.37 0.06
N PRO A 162 -16.94 9.24 0.50
CA PRO A 162 -16.57 8.17 -0.42
C PRO A 162 -17.84 7.51 -0.96
N LEU A 163 -17.93 7.39 -2.28
CA LEU A 163 -18.93 6.54 -2.90
C LEU A 163 -18.47 5.07 -2.80
N PRO A 164 -19.38 4.14 -2.50
CA PRO A 164 -19.07 2.73 -2.65
C PRO A 164 -18.87 2.46 -4.16
N ALA A 165 -18.14 1.39 -4.53
CA ALA A 165 -17.86 1.10 -5.94
C ALA A 165 -19.13 0.64 -6.68
N PHE A 166 -19.96 1.61 -7.05
CA PHE A 166 -21.30 1.40 -7.54
C PHE A 166 -21.32 0.57 -8.81
N ASN A 167 -20.35 0.75 -9.70
CA ASN A 167 -20.24 -0.02 -10.93
C ASN A 167 -20.07 -1.53 -10.66
N ILE A 168 -19.28 -1.86 -9.64
CA ILE A 168 -19.02 -3.25 -9.25
C ILE A 168 -20.24 -3.83 -8.52
N LEU A 169 -20.81 -3.08 -7.58
CA LEU A 169 -22.02 -3.48 -6.86
C LEU A 169 -23.21 -3.66 -7.80
N ALA A 170 -23.38 -2.78 -8.79
CA ALA A 170 -24.41 -2.89 -9.82
C ALA A 170 -24.22 -4.14 -10.68
N HIS A 171 -22.98 -4.46 -11.06
CA HIS A 171 -22.66 -5.67 -11.79
C HIS A 171 -22.97 -6.93 -10.97
N ILE A 172 -22.59 -6.98 -9.69
CA ILE A 172 -22.92 -8.09 -8.79
C ILE A 172 -24.44 -8.21 -8.63
N SER A 173 -25.15 -7.11 -8.43
CA SER A 173 -26.62 -7.10 -8.30
C SER A 173 -27.34 -7.67 -9.52
N GLN A 174 -26.75 -7.56 -10.72
CA GLN A 174 -27.30 -8.08 -11.96
C GLN A 174 -27.00 -9.57 -12.14
N GLN A 175 -25.83 -10.04 -11.70
CA GLN A 175 -25.41 -11.44 -11.86
C GLN A 175 -25.88 -12.34 -10.71
N GLU A 176 -25.97 -11.81 -9.49
CA GLU A 176 -26.25 -12.55 -8.25
C GLU A 176 -27.43 -11.88 -7.50
N PRO A 177 -28.69 -12.15 -7.90
CA PRO A 177 -29.86 -11.48 -7.31
C PRO A 177 -30.04 -11.77 -5.81
N GLU A 178 -29.52 -12.89 -5.31
CA GLU A 178 -29.57 -13.25 -3.88
C GLU A 178 -28.76 -12.28 -2.99
N ARG A 179 -27.82 -11.52 -3.57
CA ARG A 179 -26.95 -10.58 -2.84
C ARG A 179 -27.46 -9.14 -2.83
N GLN A 180 -28.62 -8.89 -3.42
CA GLN A 180 -29.24 -7.56 -3.43
C GLN A 180 -29.43 -7.00 -2.01
N GLN A 181 -29.77 -7.85 -1.03
CA GLN A 181 -29.94 -7.43 0.36
C GLN A 181 -28.61 -6.98 1.00
N SER A 182 -27.51 -7.68 0.73
CA SER A 182 -26.18 -7.31 1.21
C SER A 182 -25.71 -6.01 0.58
N ILE A 183 -26.00 -5.80 -0.71
CA ILE A 183 -25.71 -4.53 -1.41
C ILE A 183 -26.51 -3.36 -0.81
N LEU A 184 -27.79 -3.57 -0.47
CA LEU A 184 -28.60 -2.55 0.20
C LEU A 184 -28.02 -2.18 1.58
N SER A 185 -27.62 -3.18 2.38
CA SER A 185 -26.96 -2.96 3.67
C SER A 185 -25.68 -2.11 3.54
N ILE A 186 -24.89 -2.34 2.49
CA ILE A 186 -23.69 -1.56 2.17
C ILE A 186 -24.03 -0.10 1.86
N LEU A 187 -25.08 0.14 1.07
CA LEU A 187 -25.54 1.49 0.74
C LEU A 187 -26.06 2.23 1.98
N GLU A 188 -26.84 1.56 2.83
CA GLU A 188 -27.34 2.08 4.09
C GLU A 188 -26.20 2.46 5.06
N ASN A 189 -25.19 1.58 5.17
CA ASN A 189 -24.00 1.84 5.96
C ASN A 189 -23.21 3.04 5.44
N THR A 190 -23.13 3.19 4.11
CA THR A 190 -22.44 4.33 3.48
C THR A 190 -23.15 5.65 3.81
N LEU A 191 -24.47 5.71 3.65
CA LEU A 191 -25.27 6.90 4.02
C LEU A 191 -25.15 7.24 5.51
N THR A 192 -25.16 6.22 6.37
CA THR A 192 -24.97 6.38 7.81
C THR A 192 -23.60 6.99 8.13
N ASN A 193 -22.54 6.57 7.44
CA ASN A 193 -21.20 7.10 7.63
C ASN A 193 -21.06 8.53 7.10
N TRP A 194 -21.65 8.87 5.95
CA TRP A 194 -21.71 10.25 5.47
C TRP A 194 -22.40 11.18 6.47
N SER A 195 -23.53 10.74 7.05
CA SER A 195 -24.21 11.50 8.10
C SER A 195 -23.29 11.80 9.30
N LYS A 196 -22.50 10.81 9.73
CA LYS A 196 -21.52 10.99 10.82
C LYS A 196 -20.40 11.97 10.43
N GLN A 197 -19.83 11.82 9.24
CA GLN A 197 -18.76 12.70 8.75
C GLN A 197 -19.23 14.15 8.63
N ILE A 198 -20.41 14.38 8.06
CA ILE A 198 -21.01 15.73 7.95
C ILE A 198 -21.18 16.37 9.33
N LYS A 199 -21.67 15.61 10.33
CA LYS A 199 -21.80 16.11 11.71
C LYS A 199 -20.46 16.50 12.32
N VAL A 200 -19.42 15.69 12.14
CA VAL A 200 -18.06 15.99 12.62
C VAL A 200 -17.52 17.25 11.95
N CYS A 201 -17.67 17.38 10.64
CA CYS A 201 -17.20 18.55 9.89
C CYS A 201 -17.91 19.83 10.33
N LEU A 202 -19.24 19.78 10.50
CA LEU A 202 -20.02 20.90 11.03
C LEU A 202 -19.59 21.30 12.45
N PHE A 203 -19.23 20.33 13.29
CA PHE A 203 -18.71 20.59 14.64
C PHE A 203 -17.34 21.28 14.59
N LEU A 204 -16.41 20.78 13.78
CA LEU A 204 -15.09 21.38 13.61
C LEU A 204 -15.17 22.80 13.04
N PHE A 205 -16.03 23.02 12.05
CA PHE A 205 -16.25 24.35 11.45
C PHE A 205 -16.79 25.38 12.46
N LYS A 206 -17.65 24.96 13.40
CA LYS A 206 -18.15 25.84 14.46
C LYS A 206 -17.10 26.18 15.51
N LYS A 207 -16.10 25.31 15.72
CA LYS A 207 -15.04 25.51 16.72
C LYS A 207 -13.92 26.44 16.24
N ASN A 208 -13.73 26.53 14.92
CA ASN A 208 -12.69 27.37 14.28
C ASN A 208 -13.18 28.78 13.90
N LYS A 209 -14.38 29.18 14.35
CA LYS A 209 -14.90 30.57 14.31
C LYS A 209 -14.90 31.16 15.71
#